data_AF-A0A7Y5G3T9-F1
#
_entry.id   AF-A0A7Y5G3T9-F1
#
_cell.length_a   1.000
_cell.length_b   1.000
_cell.length_c   1.000
_cell.angle_alpha   90.00
_cell.angle_beta   90.00
_cell.angle_gamma   90.00
#
_symmetry.space_group_name_H-M   'P 1'
#
loop_
_entity.id
_entity.type
_entity.pdbx_description
1 polymer ?
#
loop_
_entity_poly.entity_id
_entity_poly.type
_entity_poly.pdbx_seq_one_letter_code
_entity_poly.pdbx_strand_id
1 'polypeptide(L)'
;QSYVVRSVAIDPQTGAAEANKLYSFDVVPTGAAFDLNVVGQNLSDVELGFLLFGLDGFNSEIFPLTLGAMAGRGFGRMKFELKAIYRLTASELPKWAKDAAQKNHAGYQLSPTFQISEKDKLIAAFKQAFSAKLGGQS
;
A
#
# COMPACT_ATOMS: atom_id res chain seq x y z
N GLN A 1 -3.27 -3.01 -20.02
CA GLN A 1 -4.38 -3.67 -20.73
C GLN A 1 -5.01 -4.67 -19.77
N SER A 2 -6.34 -4.65 -19.59
CA SER A 2 -7.09 -5.65 -18.81
C SER A 2 -7.51 -6.84 -19.68
N TYR A 3 -7.97 -7.91 -19.06
CA TYR A 3 -8.61 -9.04 -19.75
C TYR A 3 -9.86 -9.51 -18.98
N VAL A 4 -10.76 -10.21 -19.66
CA VAL A 4 -12.03 -10.68 -19.08
C VAL A 4 -11.86 -12.10 -18.55
N VAL A 5 -12.18 -12.31 -17.27
CA VAL A 5 -12.35 -13.64 -16.66
C VAL A 5 -13.84 -13.93 -16.51
N ARG A 6 -14.25 -15.16 -16.82
CA ARG A 6 -15.63 -15.63 -16.68
C ARG A 6 -15.75 -16.62 -15.52
N SER A 7 -16.87 -16.56 -14.81
CA SER A 7 -17.23 -17.50 -13.76
C SER A 7 -18.69 -17.89 -13.90
N VAL A 8 -19.04 -19.10 -13.49
CA VAL A 8 -20.44 -19.54 -13.35
C VAL A 8 -20.74 -19.84 -11.89
N ALA A 9 -22.01 -19.74 -11.49
CA ALA A 9 -22.46 -20.33 -10.24
C ALA A 9 -22.75 -21.82 -10.44
N ILE A 10 -22.39 -22.63 -9.44
CA ILE A 10 -22.67 -24.08 -9.41
C ILE A 10 -23.73 -24.34 -8.35
N ASP A 11 -24.79 -25.04 -8.73
CA ASP A 11 -25.81 -25.53 -7.80
C ASP A 11 -25.19 -26.63 -6.92
N PRO A 12 -25.10 -26.44 -5.60
CA PRO A 12 -24.48 -27.42 -4.71
C PRO A 12 -25.27 -28.73 -4.59
N GLN A 13 -26.58 -28.76 -4.91
CA GLN A 13 -27.39 -29.97 -4.84
C GLN A 13 -27.18 -30.86 -6.07
N THR A 14 -27.11 -30.26 -7.25
CA THR A 14 -27.06 -30.98 -8.53
C THR A 14 -25.65 -31.04 -9.13
N GLY A 15 -24.73 -30.17 -8.68
CA GLY A 15 -23.40 -29.99 -9.28
C GLY A 15 -23.42 -29.32 -10.66
N ALA A 16 -24.59 -28.95 -11.17
CA ALA A 16 -24.75 -28.31 -12.47
C ALA A 16 -24.49 -26.80 -12.40
N ALA A 17 -24.15 -26.20 -13.55
CA ALA A 17 -24.11 -24.74 -13.66
C ALA A 17 -25.53 -24.17 -13.55
N GLU A 18 -25.69 -23.15 -12.71
CA GLU A 18 -26.97 -22.48 -12.55
C GLU A 18 -27.33 -21.66 -13.81
N ALA A 19 -28.59 -21.79 -14.24
CA ALA A 19 -29.09 -21.07 -15.41
C ALA A 19 -28.98 -19.55 -15.23
N ASN A 20 -28.51 -18.86 -16.26
CA ASN A 20 -28.36 -17.40 -16.32
C ASN A 20 -27.42 -16.78 -15.26
N LYS A 21 -26.56 -17.58 -14.61
CA LYS A 21 -25.56 -17.09 -13.64
C LYS A 21 -24.14 -17.12 -14.19
N LEU A 22 -23.95 -16.52 -15.37
CA LEU A 22 -22.63 -16.23 -15.93
C LEU A 22 -22.16 -14.84 -15.49
N TYR A 23 -21.01 -14.79 -14.85
CA TYR A 23 -20.35 -13.56 -14.42
C TYR A 23 -19.11 -13.30 -15.27
N SER A 24 -18.88 -12.03 -15.59
CA SER A 24 -17.67 -11.57 -16.28
C SER A 24 -16.98 -10.51 -15.42
N PHE A 25 -15.67 -10.59 -15.32
CA PHE A 25 -14.83 -9.68 -14.53
C PHE A 25 -13.70 -9.14 -15.39
N ASP A 26 -13.59 -7.83 -15.49
CA ASP A 26 -12.40 -7.19 -16.03
C ASP A 26 -11.30 -7.18 -14.98
N VAL A 27 -10.19 -7.83 -15.30
CA VAL A 27 -9.07 -8.01 -14.38
C VAL A 27 -7.77 -7.51 -14.99
N VAL A 28 -6.90 -7.01 -14.12
CA VAL A 28 -5.52 -6.66 -14.48
C VAL A 28 -4.70 -7.95 -14.53
N PRO A 29 -3.88 -8.17 -15.59
CA PRO A 29 -3.02 -9.34 -15.68
C PRO A 29 -1.96 -9.39 -14.58
N THR A 30 -1.66 -10.62 -14.15
CA THR A 30 -0.53 -10.89 -13.27
C THR A 30 0.76 -10.35 -13.88
N GLY A 31 1.60 -9.74 -13.05
CA GLY A 31 2.85 -9.12 -13.48
C GLY A 31 2.71 -7.66 -13.92
N ALA A 32 1.50 -7.11 -14.03
CA ALA A 32 1.32 -5.68 -14.18
C ALA A 32 1.87 -4.96 -12.93
N ALA A 33 2.69 -3.93 -13.15
CA ALA A 33 3.26 -3.09 -12.11
C ALA A 33 2.70 -1.67 -12.22
N PHE A 34 2.49 -1.03 -11.08
CA PHE A 34 1.98 0.34 -10.99
C PHE A 34 2.87 1.14 -10.03
N ASP A 35 3.18 2.37 -10.42
CA ASP A 35 3.79 3.32 -9.50
C ASP A 35 2.72 3.91 -8.59
N LEU A 36 2.96 3.83 -7.29
CA LEU A 36 2.10 4.39 -6.25
C LEU A 36 2.83 5.55 -5.56
N ASN A 37 2.19 6.72 -5.55
CA ASN A 37 2.63 7.86 -4.75
C ASN A 37 1.63 8.10 -3.62
N VAL A 38 2.09 7.94 -2.37
CA VAL A 38 1.30 8.26 -1.18
C VAL A 38 1.85 9.54 -0.57
N VAL A 39 0.97 10.53 -0.37
CA VAL A 39 1.35 11.83 0.20
C VAL A 39 0.57 12.02 1.50
N GLY A 40 1.29 12.34 2.57
CA GLY A 40 0.73 12.67 3.88
C GLY A 40 1.28 14.00 4.38
N GLN A 41 0.53 14.65 5.27
CA GLN A 41 0.94 15.90 5.91
C GLN A 41 0.95 15.71 7.42
N ASN A 42 1.92 16.32 8.10
CA ASN A 42 2.04 16.33 9.55
C ASN A 42 2.01 14.93 10.21
N LEU A 43 2.50 13.91 9.48
CA LEU A 43 2.61 12.57 10.04
C LEU A 43 3.69 12.53 11.11
N SER A 44 3.33 12.02 12.28
CA SER A 44 4.30 11.59 13.27
C SER A 44 5.07 10.35 12.78
N ASP A 45 6.24 10.09 13.36
CA ASP A 45 7.03 8.91 13.02
C ASP A 45 6.26 7.59 13.30
N VAL A 46 5.36 7.59 14.30
CA VAL A 46 4.49 6.45 14.62
C VAL A 46 3.42 6.23 13.56
N GLU A 47 2.77 7.30 13.07
CA GLU A 47 1.76 7.19 12.01
C GLU A 47 2.40 6.76 10.67
N LEU A 48 3.58 7.29 10.37
CA LEU A 48 4.35 6.85 9.21
C LEU A 48 4.76 5.36 9.36
N GLY A 49 5.19 4.95 10.54
CA GLY A 49 5.48 3.55 10.86
C GLY A 49 4.27 2.64 10.69
N PHE A 50 3.08 3.08 11.10
CA PHE A 50 1.82 2.36 10.90
C PHE A 50 1.50 2.18 9.41
N LEU A 51 1.60 3.25 8.63
CA LEU A 51 1.39 3.19 7.17
C LEU A 51 2.35 2.21 6.50
N LEU A 52 3.65 2.31 6.82
CA LEU A 52 4.67 1.42 6.27
C LEU A 52 4.44 -0.03 6.67
N PHE A 53 4.04 -0.28 7.91
CA PHE A 53 3.68 -1.63 8.39
C PHE A 53 2.47 -2.19 7.64
N GLY A 54 1.42 -1.39 7.42
CA GLY A 54 0.25 -1.79 6.63
C GLY A 54 0.61 -2.14 5.19
N LEU A 55 1.43 -1.32 4.53
CA LEU A 55 1.90 -1.58 3.17
C LEU A 55 2.78 -2.84 3.08
N ASP A 56 3.62 -3.08 4.09
CA ASP A 56 4.43 -4.31 4.18
C ASP A 56 3.56 -5.57 4.33
N GLY A 57 2.33 -5.42 4.84
CA GLY A 57 1.35 -6.50 4.95
C GLY A 57 0.99 -7.16 3.62
N PHE A 58 1.12 -6.48 2.49
CA PHE A 58 0.96 -7.10 1.16
C PHE A 58 2.05 -8.14 0.84
N ASN A 59 3.21 -8.04 1.50
CA ASN A 59 4.35 -8.92 1.29
C ASN A 59 4.36 -10.17 2.19
N SER A 60 3.39 -10.32 3.10
CA SER A 60 3.31 -11.47 3.99
C SER A 60 3.14 -12.78 3.20
N GLU A 61 4.01 -13.76 3.42
CA GLU A 61 3.90 -15.05 2.72
C GLU A 61 2.74 -15.90 3.24
N ILE A 62 2.39 -15.75 4.53
CA ILE A 62 1.38 -16.56 5.21
C ILE A 62 -0.01 -15.92 5.07
N PHE A 63 -0.13 -14.62 5.35
CA PHE A 63 -1.40 -13.89 5.36
C PHE A 63 -1.24 -12.52 4.69
N PRO A 64 -1.05 -12.45 3.37
CA PRO A 64 -0.94 -11.18 2.69
C PRO A 64 -2.27 -10.48 2.60
N LEU A 65 -2.21 -9.16 2.74
CA LEU A 65 -3.32 -8.29 2.40
C LEU A 65 -3.67 -8.42 0.91
N THR A 66 -4.94 -8.25 0.60
CA THR A 66 -5.46 -8.29 -0.77
C THR A 66 -6.17 -6.99 -1.09
N LEU A 67 -6.05 -6.53 -2.34
CA LEU A 67 -6.70 -5.31 -2.82
C LEU A 67 -7.93 -5.63 -3.68
N GLY A 68 -9.06 -5.01 -3.36
CA GLY A 68 -10.29 -5.13 -4.14
C GLY A 68 -11.18 -6.30 -3.72
N ALA A 69 -12.11 -6.68 -4.61
CA ALA A 69 -13.12 -7.71 -4.35
C ALA A 69 -12.60 -9.12 -4.67
N MET A 70 -13.39 -10.14 -4.28
CA MET A 70 -13.15 -11.55 -4.63
C MET A 70 -11.82 -12.13 -4.09
N ALA A 71 -11.31 -11.61 -2.98
CA ALA A 71 -10.10 -12.13 -2.32
C ALA A 71 -10.19 -13.63 -2.02
N GLY A 72 -11.37 -14.12 -1.60
CA GLY A 72 -11.62 -15.56 -1.38
C GLY A 72 -11.53 -16.43 -2.65
N ARG A 73 -11.49 -15.81 -3.84
CA ARG A 73 -11.26 -16.47 -5.14
C ARG A 73 -9.83 -16.21 -5.66
N GLY A 74 -8.93 -15.71 -4.82
CA GLY A 74 -7.53 -15.46 -5.17
C GLY A 74 -7.26 -14.12 -5.86
N PHE A 75 -8.25 -13.23 -5.96
CA PHE A 75 -8.08 -11.92 -6.61
C PHE A 75 -7.36 -10.95 -5.68
N GLY A 76 -6.74 -9.92 -6.25
CA GLY A 76 -6.19 -8.81 -5.48
C GLY A 76 -4.85 -9.08 -4.79
N ARG A 77 -4.21 -10.22 -5.06
CA ARG A 77 -2.85 -10.52 -4.58
C ARG A 77 -1.84 -9.65 -5.31
N MET A 78 -1.00 -8.96 -4.56
CA MET A 78 0.09 -8.15 -5.09
C MET A 78 1.29 -8.18 -4.14
N LYS A 79 2.44 -7.70 -4.64
CA LYS A 79 3.60 -7.37 -3.81
C LYS A 79 3.76 -5.86 -3.78
N PHE A 80 4.25 -5.36 -2.65
CA PHE A 80 4.57 -3.95 -2.48
C PHE A 80 6.09 -3.77 -2.41
N GLU A 81 6.63 -2.90 -3.24
CA GLU A 81 8.04 -2.52 -3.23
C GLU A 81 8.17 -1.03 -2.93
N LEU A 82 8.86 -0.71 -1.84
CA LEU A 82 9.12 0.68 -1.46
C LEU A 82 10.30 1.23 -2.27
N LYS A 83 10.03 2.15 -3.20
CA LYS A 83 11.08 2.77 -4.02
C LYS A 83 11.81 3.92 -3.32
N ALA A 84 11.08 4.82 -2.68
CA ALA A 84 11.66 5.99 -2.02
C ALA A 84 10.69 6.56 -0.98
N ILE A 85 11.24 7.27 0.01
CA ILE A 85 10.50 8.13 0.91
C ILE A 85 11.11 9.52 0.84
N TYR A 86 10.26 10.52 0.61
CA TYR A 86 10.64 11.92 0.64
C TYR A 86 9.99 12.58 1.84
N ARG A 87 10.78 13.28 2.65
CA ARG A 87 10.30 14.06 3.80
C ARG A 87 10.69 15.51 3.60
N LEU A 88 9.77 16.41 3.92
CA LEU A 88 10.04 17.83 3.99
C LEU A 88 9.60 18.30 5.38
N THR A 89 10.53 18.88 6.13
CA THR A 89 10.25 19.47 7.44
C THR A 89 10.15 21.00 7.35
N ALA A 90 9.57 21.63 8.38
CA ALA A 90 9.39 23.08 8.43
C ALA A 90 10.73 23.85 8.37
N SER A 91 11.80 23.30 8.94
CA SER A 91 13.15 23.89 8.88
C SER A 91 13.78 23.81 7.48
N GLU A 92 13.39 22.83 6.67
CA GLU A 92 13.89 22.63 5.31
C GLU A 92 13.09 23.41 4.26
N LEU A 93 11.86 23.82 4.60
CA LEU A 93 10.94 24.50 3.70
C LEU A 93 11.54 25.75 3.02
N PRO A 94 12.26 26.66 3.71
CA PRO A 94 12.84 27.84 3.06
C PRO A 94 13.92 27.48 2.02
N LYS A 95 14.69 26.42 2.27
CA LYS A 95 15.71 25.94 1.32
C LYS A 95 15.03 25.30 0.12
N TRP A 96 14.08 24.41 0.36
CA TRP A 96 13.29 23.77 -0.69
C TRP A 96 12.59 24.80 -1.58
N ALA A 97 11.99 25.85 -1.01
CA ALA A 97 11.30 26.90 -1.78
C ALA A 97 12.24 27.67 -2.71
N LYS A 98 13.48 27.96 -2.25
CA LYS A 98 14.51 28.57 -3.10
C LYS A 98 14.92 27.65 -4.25
N ASP A 99 15.18 26.38 -3.94
CA ASP A 99 15.58 25.39 -4.92
C ASP A 99 14.47 25.14 -5.96
N ALA A 100 13.22 25.07 -5.52
CA ALA A 100 12.05 24.87 -6.38
C ALA A 100 11.86 26.04 -7.36
N ALA A 101 12.03 27.28 -6.88
CA ALA A 101 11.94 28.48 -7.70
C ALA A 101 13.09 28.59 -8.72
N GLN A 102 14.31 28.22 -8.34
CA GLN A 102 15.48 28.29 -9.23
C GLN A 102 15.48 27.18 -10.30
N LYS A 103 14.96 26.00 -9.96
CA LYS A 103 14.98 24.81 -10.84
C LYS A 103 13.67 24.60 -11.61
N ASN A 104 12.68 25.49 -11.47
CA ASN A 104 11.34 25.36 -12.05
C ASN A 104 10.68 23.99 -11.74
N HIS A 105 10.82 23.48 -10.52
CA HIS A 105 10.29 22.18 -10.12
C HIS A 105 9.79 22.18 -8.68
N ALA A 106 8.49 21.95 -8.47
CA ALA A 106 7.83 21.92 -7.16
C ALA A 106 7.69 20.50 -6.56
N GLY A 107 8.50 19.55 -7.00
CA GLY A 107 8.41 18.14 -6.58
C GLY A 107 9.11 17.86 -5.24
N TYR A 108 8.61 16.85 -4.52
CA TYR A 108 9.23 16.34 -3.29
C TYR A 108 10.58 15.64 -3.53
N GLN A 109 10.91 15.35 -4.79
CA GLN A 109 12.16 14.72 -5.22
C GLN A 109 13.43 15.56 -4.95
N LEU A 110 13.25 16.84 -4.61
CA LEU A 110 14.33 17.78 -4.31
C LEU A 110 14.72 17.82 -2.82
N SER A 111 13.93 17.21 -1.94
CA SER A 111 14.18 17.18 -0.49
C SER A 111 15.20 16.09 -0.12
N PRO A 112 15.98 16.25 0.97
CA PRO A 112 16.92 15.23 1.41
C PRO A 112 16.18 13.90 1.60
N THR A 113 16.69 12.88 0.91
CA THR A 113 16.10 11.56 0.83
C THR A 113 16.06 10.96 2.23
N PHE A 114 14.87 10.62 2.73
CA PHE A 114 14.78 9.74 3.88
C PHE A 114 15.34 8.39 3.43
N GLN A 115 16.42 7.93 4.07
CA GLN A 115 17.05 6.69 3.66
C GLN A 115 16.12 5.52 4.01
N ILE A 116 15.90 4.63 3.05
CA ILE A 116 15.06 3.43 3.21
C ILE A 116 15.50 2.60 4.44
N SER A 117 16.78 2.69 4.82
CA SER A 117 17.37 2.07 6.03
C SER A 117 16.68 2.44 7.34
N GLU A 118 15.84 3.49 7.36
CA GLU A 118 15.12 3.91 8.56
C GLU A 118 13.67 3.40 8.63
N LYS A 119 13.16 2.74 7.56
CA LYS A 119 11.83 2.09 7.54
C LYS A 119 11.62 1.20 8.76
N ASP A 120 12.58 0.33 9.05
CA ASP A 120 12.44 -0.67 10.12
C ASP A 120 12.37 -0.02 11.50
N LYS A 121 13.06 1.11 11.69
CA LYS A 121 12.98 1.91 12.93
C LYS A 121 11.57 2.49 13.12
N LEU A 122 10.98 3.03 12.05
CA LEU A 122 9.62 3.59 12.10
C LEU A 122 8.59 2.49 12.40
N ILE A 123 8.69 1.34 11.74
CA ILE A 123 7.81 0.20 12.00
C ILE A 123 7.99 -0.31 13.44
N ALA A 124 9.22 -0.39 13.94
CA ALA A 124 9.48 -0.79 15.32
C ALA A 124 8.89 0.21 16.34
N ALA A 125 9.04 1.51 16.10
CA ALA A 125 8.45 2.56 16.93
C ALA A 125 6.92 2.45 16.97
N PHE A 126 6.29 2.20 15.81
CA PHE A 126 4.86 1.92 15.75
C PHE A 126 4.47 0.69 16.58
N LYS A 127 5.15 -0.46 16.37
CA LYS A 127 4.85 -1.71 17.09
C LYS A 127 4.96 -1.55 18.60
N GLN A 128 5.98 -0.83 19.07
CA GLN A 128 6.16 -0.53 20.48
C GLN A 128 5.02 0.34 21.03
N ALA A 129 4.69 1.45 20.35
CA ALA A 129 3.61 2.33 20.76
C ALA A 129 2.23 1.64 20.74
N PHE A 130 1.99 0.77 19.75
CA PHE A 130 0.77 -0.02 19.65
C PHE A 130 0.65 -1.05 20.77
N SER A 131 1.73 -1.79 21.06
CA SER A 131 1.76 -2.79 22.13
C SER A 131 1.54 -2.16 23.51
N ALA A 132 2.14 -1.00 23.77
CA ALA A 132 1.94 -0.26 25.02
C ALA A 132 0.46 0.14 25.24
N LYS A 133 -0.28 0.46 24.18
CA LYS A 133 -1.72 0.76 24.27
C LYS A 133 -2.57 -0.49 24.53
N LEU A 134 -2.16 -1.65 24.03
CA LEU A 134 -2.86 -2.92 24.27
C LEU A 134 -2.65 -3.45 25.69
N GLY A 135 -1.43 -3.30 26.25
CA GLY A 135 -1.11 -3.73 27.60
C GLY A 135 -1.66 -2.84 28.73
N GLY A 136 -2.28 -1.71 28.39
CA GLY A 136 -2.93 -0.78 29.34
C GLY A 136 -4.44 -0.98 29.48
N GLN A 137 -5.02 -2.00 28.84
CA GLN A 137 -6.41 -2.42 29.05
C GLN A 137 -6.44 -3.76 29.76
N SER A 138 -6.23 -3.74 31.07
CA SER A 138 -6.47 -4.85 31.99
C SER A 138 -6.89 -4.28 33.34
#